data_AF-A0A930XBB0-F1
#
_entry.id   AF-A0A930XBB0-F1
#
_cell.length_a   1.000
_cell.length_b   1.000
_cell.length_c   1.000
_cell.angle_alpha   90.00
_cell.angle_beta   90.00
_cell.angle_gamma   90.00
#
_symmetry.space_group_name_H-M   'P 1'
#
loop_
_entity.id
_entity.type
_entity.pdbx_description
1 polymer ?
#
loop_
_entity_poly.entity_id
_entity_poly.type
_entity_poly.pdbx_seq_one_letter_code
_entity_poly.pdbx_strand_id
1 'polypeptide(L)' 'MSMKKKILLPLGAMIIGGSAILGFANQALAGWVVAGPIWNNEHAKERCPQVCSSVGLKWTGHWYTHDPGKNSVCDCVGQ' A
#
# COMPACT_ATOMS: atom_id res chain seq x y z
N MET A 1 6.26 37.96 40.80
CA MET A 1 6.13 36.54 40.41
C MET A 1 7.00 35.72 41.37
N SER A 2 6.51 35.26 42.52
CA SER A 2 5.63 34.09 42.74
C SER A 2 6.16 32.85 41.99
N MET A 3 7.09 32.06 42.51
CA MET A 3 7.08 31.13 43.67
C MET A 3 6.84 29.65 43.26
N LYS A 4 7.92 28.87 43.42
CA LYS A 4 8.01 27.54 44.05
C LYS A 4 7.84 26.23 43.23
N LYS A 5 8.76 25.32 43.61
CA LYS A 5 8.69 23.83 43.71
C LYS A 5 8.81 23.05 42.40
N LYS A 6 9.97 22.42 42.12
CA LYS A 6 10.43 21.13 42.72
C LYS A 6 9.31 20.09 42.78
N ILE A 7 9.09 19.37 41.68
CA ILE A 7 8.53 18.01 41.72
C ILE A 7 9.33 17.14 40.74
N LEU A 8 10.29 16.44 41.32
CA LEU A 8 10.87 15.20 40.83
C LEU A 8 9.73 14.17 40.77
N LEU A 9 9.38 13.65 39.59
CA LEU A 9 8.46 12.52 39.45
C LEU A 9 9.25 11.30 38.93
N PRO A 10 8.98 10.11 39.47
CA PRO A 10 9.92 9.01 39.54
C PRO A 10 10.02 8.23 38.22
N LEU A 11 11.16 7.58 38.05
CA LEU A 11 11.35 6.39 37.24
C LEU A 11 10.28 5.34 37.60
N GLY A 12 9.11 5.45 36.98
CA GLY A 12 8.08 4.43 37.04
C GLY A 12 8.48 3.27 36.14
N ALA A 13 9.03 2.21 36.73
CA ALA A 13 9.14 0.91 36.09
C ALA A 13 7.74 0.42 35.69
N MET A 14 7.41 0.45 34.39
CA MET A 14 6.27 -0.29 33.87
C MET A 14 6.71 -1.71 33.54
N ILE A 15 5.98 -2.62 34.18
CA ILE A 15 6.15 -4.05 34.30
C ILE A 15 6.13 -4.75 32.93
N ILE A 16 7.01 -5.73 32.80
CA ILE A 16 7.10 -6.73 31.73
C ILE A 16 5.75 -7.47 31.64
N GLY A 17 4.91 -7.05 30.70
CA GLY A 17 3.68 -7.75 30.32
C GLY A 17 3.77 -8.13 28.85
N GLY A 18 4.57 -9.16 28.56
CA GLY A 18 4.72 -9.70 27.21
C GLY A 18 3.40 -10.27 26.69
N SER A 19 2.73 -9.52 25.83
CA SER A 19 1.90 -10.07 24.77
C SER A 19 2.33 -9.37 23.50
N ALA A 20 3.43 -9.85 22.92
CA ALA A 20 3.68 -9.62 21.51
C ALA A 20 2.54 -10.33 20.77
N ILE A 21 1.50 -9.57 20.45
CA ILE A 21 0.49 -10.03 19.49
C ILE A 21 1.29 -10.27 18.22
N LEU A 22 1.52 -11.55 17.88
CA LEU A 22 2.04 -11.94 16.58
C LEU A 22 0.95 -11.64 15.54
N GLY A 23 0.78 -10.36 15.25
CA GLY A 23 0.01 -9.90 14.11
C GLY A 23 0.82 -10.21 12.87
N PHE A 24 0.47 -11.29 12.17
CA PHE A 24 0.91 -11.46 10.79
C PHE A 24 0.26 -10.33 10.00
N ALA A 25 1.01 -9.26 9.73
CA ALA A 25 0.57 -8.22 8.82
C ALA A 25 0.37 -8.87 7.44
N ASN A 26 -0.88 -8.96 6.97
CA ASN A 26 -1.18 -9.41 5.62
C ASN A 26 -0.63 -8.34 4.67
N GLN A 27 0.55 -8.59 4.09
CA GLN A 27 1.19 -7.66 3.19
C GLN A 27 0.41 -7.67 1.87
N ALA A 28 -0.59 -6.80 1.76
CA ALA A 28 -1.29 -6.60 0.49
C ALA A 28 -0.27 -6.10 -0.54
N LEU A 29 0.11 -6.95 -1.49
CA LEU A 29 0.96 -6.56 -2.60
C LEU A 29 0.14 -5.65 -3.52
N ALA A 30 0.26 -4.33 -3.40
CA ALA A 30 -0.32 -3.38 -4.34
C ALA A 30 0.79 -2.73 -5.17
N GLY A 31 0.58 -2.58 -6.48
CA GLY A 31 1.59 -1.96 -7.34
C GLY A 31 1.12 -1.71 -8.78
N TRP A 32 1.80 -0.76 -9.42
CA TRP A 32 1.61 -0.42 -10.82
C TRP A 32 2.41 -1.36 -11.72
N VAL A 33 1.72 -2.09 -12.59
CA VAL A 33 2.33 -3.04 -13.54
C VAL A 33 2.25 -2.49 -14.95
N VAL A 34 3.36 -2.57 -15.68
CA VAL A 34 3.48 -2.10 -17.07
C VAL A 34 2.56 -2.89 -17.99
N ALA A 35 1.73 -2.19 -18.77
CA ALA A 35 0.72 -2.77 -19.66
C ALA A 35 0.98 -2.53 -21.15
N GLY A 36 1.92 -1.64 -21.49
CA GLY A 36 2.08 -1.10 -22.84
C GLY A 36 1.05 -0.01 -23.15
N PRO A 37 0.87 0.38 -24.42
CA PRO A 37 -0.09 1.42 -24.79
C PRO A 37 -1.54 1.01 -24.47
N ILE A 38 -2.24 1.84 -23.70
CA ILE A 38 -3.70 1.74 -23.51
C ILE A 38 -4.36 2.99 -24.11
N TRP A 39 -5.40 2.77 -24.92
CA TRP A 39 -6.00 3.80 -25.78
C TRP A 39 -7.26 4.44 -25.17
N ASN A 40 -7.98 3.68 -24.35
CA ASN A 40 -9.21 4.11 -23.69
C ASN A 40 -9.55 3.14 -22.55
N ASN A 41 -10.61 3.47 -21.80
CA ASN A 41 -11.07 2.66 -20.67
C ASN A 41 -11.53 1.25 -21.06
N GLU A 42 -12.08 1.05 -22.26
CA GLU A 42 -12.55 -0.28 -22.68
C GLU A 42 -11.36 -1.20 -22.97
N HIS A 43 -10.35 -0.69 -23.67
CA HIS A 43 -9.09 -1.40 -23.86
C HIS A 43 -8.41 -1.73 -22.52
N ALA A 44 -8.50 -0.84 -21.51
CA ALA A 44 -7.99 -1.12 -20.17
C ALA A 44 -8.71 -2.31 -19.51
N LYS A 45 -10.05 -2.40 -19.65
CA LYS A 45 -10.83 -3.52 -19.11
C LYS A 45 -10.48 -4.86 -19.74
N GLU A 46 -10.11 -4.87 -21.01
CA GLU A 46 -9.68 -6.09 -21.69
C GLU A 46 -8.25 -6.46 -21.31
N ARG A 47 -7.35 -5.48 -21.22
CA ARG A 47 -5.90 -5.70 -21.08
C ARG A 47 -5.45 -5.88 -19.63
N CYS A 48 -5.87 -5.00 -18.73
CA CYS A 48 -5.35 -4.95 -17.36
C CYS A 48 -5.64 -6.21 -16.52
N PRO A 49 -6.78 -6.91 -16.64
CA PRO A 49 -6.98 -8.17 -15.94
C PRO A 49 -5.91 -9.22 -16.29
N GLN A 50 -5.52 -9.31 -17.56
CA GLN A 50 -4.49 -10.25 -18.01
C GLN A 50 -3.10 -9.84 -17.53
N VAL A 51 -2.80 -8.53 -17.54
CA VAL A 51 -1.52 -7.98 -17.06
C VAL A 51 -1.35 -8.21 -15.55
N CYS A 52 -2.36 -7.95 -14.74
CA CYS A 52 -2.27 -8.23 -13.31
C CYS A 52 -2.23 -9.74 -13.03
N SER A 53 -3.01 -10.55 -13.76
CA SER A 53 -3.03 -12.00 -13.59
C SER A 53 -1.69 -12.65 -13.93
N SER A 54 -0.89 -12.09 -14.84
CA SER A 54 0.42 -12.65 -15.19
C SER A 54 1.45 -12.55 -14.07
N VAL A 55 1.23 -11.66 -13.10
CA VAL A 55 2.05 -11.48 -11.90
C VAL A 55 1.35 -11.98 -10.63
N GLY A 56 0.26 -12.73 -10.76
CA GLY A 56 -0.48 -13.30 -9.63
C GLY A 56 -1.31 -12.28 -8.83
N LEU A 57 -1.62 -11.13 -9.42
CA LEU A 57 -2.39 -10.06 -8.79
C LEU A 57 -3.74 -9.85 -9.50
N LYS A 58 -4.63 -9.08 -8.88
CA LYS A 58 -5.92 -8.68 -9.46
C LYS A 58 -5.93 -7.22 -9.83
N TRP A 59 -6.53 -6.91 -10.98
CA TRP A 59 -6.71 -5.53 -11.40
C TRP A 59 -7.75 -4.83 -10.51
N THR A 60 -7.43 -3.63 -10.04
CA THR A 60 -8.32 -2.84 -9.17
C THR A 60 -9.40 -2.08 -9.96
N GLY A 61 -9.24 -1.98 -11.28
CA GLY A 61 -10.05 -1.10 -12.14
C GLY A 61 -9.34 0.20 -12.50
N HIS A 62 -8.23 0.54 -11.83
CA HIS A 62 -7.45 1.73 -12.15
C HIS A 62 -6.32 1.45 -13.14
N TRP A 63 -6.09 2.41 -14.02
CA TRP A 63 -4.98 2.41 -14.96
C TRP A 63 -4.57 3.86 -15.21
N TYR A 64 -3.34 4.05 -15.67
CA TYR A 64 -2.81 5.37 -15.96
C TYR A 64 -1.85 5.31 -17.14
N THR A 65 -1.93 6.31 -18.03
CA THR A 65 -0.96 6.48 -19.11
C THR A 65 0.14 7.42 -18.67
N HIS A 66 1.35 6.88 -18.52
CA HIS A 66 2.53 7.67 -18.17
C HIS A 66 3.13 8.38 -19.39
N ASP A 67 3.19 7.70 -20.55
CA ASP A 67 3.67 8.27 -21.82
C ASP A 67 2.67 7.92 -22.94
N PRO A 68 1.84 8.88 -23.40
CA PRO A 68 0.83 8.64 -24.43
C PRO A 68 1.37 7.98 -25.69
N GLY A 69 0.75 6.86 -26.08
CA GLY A 69 1.16 6.08 -27.25
C GLY A 69 2.38 5.18 -27.04
N LYS A 70 3.03 5.22 -25.87
CA LYS A 70 4.17 4.35 -25.54
C LYS A 70 3.89 3.42 -24.37
N ASN A 71 3.49 3.97 -23.22
CA ASN A 71 3.34 3.15 -22.02
C ASN A 71 2.26 3.63 -21.05
N SER A 72 1.45 2.66 -20.64
CA SER A 72 0.46 2.76 -19.58
C SER A 72 0.73 1.69 -18.53
N VAL A 73 0.21 1.91 -17.33
CA VAL A 73 0.32 1.00 -16.18
C VAL A 73 -1.08 0.65 -15.66
N CYS A 74 -1.22 -0.57 -15.15
CA CYS A 74 -2.42 -1.05 -14.45
C CYS A 74 -2.15 -1.13 -12.96
N ASP A 75 -3.12 -0.73 -12.14
CA ASP A 75 -3.05 -0.89 -10.68
C ASP A 75 -3.47 -2.32 -10.30
N CYS A 76 -2.56 -3.06 -9.68
CA CYS A 76 -2.73 -4.46 -9.36
C CYS A 76 -2.58 -4.70 -7.85
N VAL A 77 -3.44 -5.53 -7.26
CA VAL A 77 -3.42 -5.86 -5.83
C VAL A 77 -3.49 -7.36 -5.56
N GLY A 78 -2.73 -7.82 -4.55
CA GLY A 78 -2.75 -9.17 -4.02
C GLY A 78 -3.95 -9.35 -3.09
N GLN A 79 -4.60 -10.51 -3.17
CA GLN A 79 -5.73 -10.84 -2.32
C GLN A 79 -5.31 -11.25 -0.91
#